data_AF-A0A136N2G6-F1
#
_entry.id   AF-A0A136N2G6-F1
#
_cell.length_a   1.000
_cell.length_b   1.000
_cell.length_c   1.000
_cell.angle_alpha   90.00
_cell.angle_beta   90.00
_cell.angle_gamma   90.00
#
_symmetry.space_group_name_H-M   'P 1'
#
loop_
_entity.id
_entity.type
_entity.pdbx_description
1 polymer ?
#
loop_
_entity_poly.entity_id
_entity_poly.type
_entity_poly.pdbx_seq_one_letter_code
_entity_poly.pdbx_strand_id
1 'polypeptide(L)'
;MVFLLIAFVLNFILIYRGLSKGIETFCKIAMPALIIAAILVLIRVLTLGTPNPELPERNVSNGLGFMWNLKVPSGGSFWSLINPFTNLKSGSRRPGRYSSPCLSVSGL
;
A
#
# COMPACT_ATOMS: atom_id res chain seq x y z
N MET A 1 29.06 0.97 18.51
CA MET A 1 29.05 2.10 19.47
C MET A 1 29.37 3.44 18.80
N VAL A 2 30.44 3.53 18.00
CA VAL A 2 30.86 4.79 17.34
C VAL A 2 29.87 5.31 16.29
N PHE A 3 29.30 4.44 15.42
CA PHE A 3 28.31 4.85 14.41
C PHE A 3 27.03 5.42 15.03
N LEU A 4 26.57 4.85 16.15
CA LEU A 4 25.40 5.35 16.88
C LEU A 4 25.65 6.74 17.48
N LEU A 5 26.82 6.95 18.09
CA LEU A 5 27.20 8.26 18.63
C LEU A 5 27.29 9.33 17.53
N ILE A 6 27.88 8.99 16.38
CA ILE A 6 27.95 9.88 15.23
C ILE A 6 26.54 10.21 14.73
N ALA A 7 25.67 9.21 14.52
CA ALA A 7 24.30 9.44 14.09
C ALA A 7 23.55 10.34 15.09
N PHE A 8 23.73 10.13 16.39
CA PHE A 8 23.07 10.91 17.44
C PHE A 8 23.53 12.38 17.44
N VAL A 9 24.85 12.61 17.39
CA VAL A 9 25.45 13.95 17.36
C VAL A 9 25.08 14.70 16.08
N LEU A 10 25.05 14.01 14.94
CA LEU A 10 24.71 14.61 13.64
C LEU A 10 23.21 14.98 13.58
N ASN A 11 22.33 14.13 14.12
CA ASN A 11 20.91 14.47 14.32
C ASN A 11 20.73 15.66 15.26
N PHE A 12 21.50 15.74 16.36
CA PHE A 12 21.48 16.88 17.28
C PHE A 12 21.93 18.17 16.57
N ILE A 13 23.08 18.16 15.89
CA ILE A 13 23.60 19.32 15.14
C ILE A 13 22.58 19.80 14.09
N LEU A 14 21.86 18.88 13.43
CA LEU A 14 20.82 19.20 12.45
C LEU A 14 19.67 20.02 13.08
N ILE A 15 19.25 19.68 14.29
CA ILE A 15 18.19 20.40 15.02
C ILE A 15 18.70 21.74 15.57
N TYR A 16 19.91 21.78 16.12
CA TYR A 16 20.47 22.97 16.77
C TYR A 16 20.87 24.08 15.80
N ARG A 17 21.14 23.77 14.52
CA ARG A 17 21.49 24.78 13.50
C ARG A 17 20.31 25.61 12.97
N GLY A 18 19.13 25.42 13.58
CA GLY A 18 17.96 26.25 13.37
C GLY A 18 16.93 25.60 12.45
N LEU A 19 15.85 25.12 13.06
CA LEU A 19 14.69 24.57 12.34
C LEU A 19 14.08 25.60 11.38
N SER A 20 14.00 26.87 11.78
CA SER A 20 13.17 27.89 11.14
C SER A 20 13.60 28.30 9.72
N LYS A 21 14.90 28.29 9.38
CA LYS A 21 15.37 28.57 8.00
C LYS A 21 15.82 27.33 7.24
N GLY A 22 16.09 26.21 7.92
CA GLY A 22 16.61 24.99 7.32
C GLY A 22 15.54 23.97 6.90
N ILE A 23 14.47 23.78 7.69
CA ILE A 23 13.48 22.73 7.40
C ILE A 23 12.62 23.05 6.19
N GLU A 24 12.37 24.33 5.90
CA GLU A 24 11.55 24.71 4.75
C GLU A 24 12.27 24.37 3.45
N THR A 25 13.56 24.69 3.36
CA THR A 25 14.40 24.34 2.20
C THR A 25 14.61 22.83 2.12
N PHE A 26 14.84 22.15 3.26
CA PHE A 26 14.97 20.70 3.28
C PHE A 26 13.68 20.00 2.84
N CYS A 27 12.51 20.40 3.34
CA CYS A 27 11.22 19.80 2.97
C CYS A 27 10.86 20.11 1.51
N LYS A 28 11.19 21.32 1.01
CA LYS A 28 11.09 21.69 -0.41
C LYS A 28 11.98 20.84 -1.33
N ILE A 29 13.09 20.31 -0.84
CA ILE A 29 13.96 19.39 -1.58
C ILE A 29 13.52 17.93 -1.37
N ALA A 30 13.09 17.57 -0.16
CA ALA A 30 12.70 16.21 0.21
C ALA A 30 11.40 15.77 -0.45
N MET A 31 10.41 16.65 -0.58
CA MET A 31 9.16 16.35 -1.30
C MET A 31 9.41 15.93 -2.75
N PRO A 32 10.12 16.71 -3.59
CA PRO A 32 10.41 16.27 -4.95
C PRO A 32 11.36 15.08 -4.99
N ALA A 33 12.36 14.99 -4.10
CA ALA A 33 13.26 13.85 -4.05
C ALA A 33 12.54 12.53 -3.76
N LEU A 34 11.55 12.53 -2.85
CA LEU A 34 10.74 11.35 -2.55
C LEU A 34 9.88 10.93 -3.74
N ILE A 35 9.29 11.88 -4.46
CA ILE A 35 8.51 11.59 -5.67
C ILE A 35 9.39 10.95 -6.74
N ILE A 36 10.58 11.50 -6.98
CA ILE A 36 11.52 10.96 -7.97
C ILE A 36 11.96 9.54 -7.57
N ALA A 37 12.31 9.33 -6.30
CA ALA A 37 12.68 8.00 -5.80
C ALA A 37 11.53 6.99 -5.96
N ALA A 38 10.29 7.39 -5.67
CA ALA A 38 9.11 6.54 -5.85
C ALA A 38 8.90 6.17 -7.31
N ILE A 39 9.03 7.12 -8.25
CA ILE A 39 8.90 6.85 -9.69
C ILE A 39 10.04 5.93 -10.17
N LEU A 40 11.28 6.18 -9.76
CA LEU A 40 12.42 5.33 -10.13
C LEU A 40 12.23 3.89 -9.65
N VAL A 41 11.80 3.71 -8.39
CA VAL A 41 11.49 2.39 -7.84
C VAL A 41 10.31 1.76 -8.57
N LEU A 42 9.25 2.50 -8.88
CA LEU A 42 8.10 2.01 -9.63
C LEU A 42 8.51 1.50 -11.03
N ILE A 43 9.27 2.31 -11.78
CA ILE A 43 9.79 1.92 -13.08
C ILE A 43 10.66 0.68 -12.92
N ARG A 44 11.58 0.67 -11.95
CA ARG A 44 12.46 -0.48 -11.71
C ARG A 44 11.65 -1.74 -11.41
N VAL A 45 10.71 -1.68 -10.47
CA VAL A 45 9.87 -2.81 -10.05
C VAL A 45 8.99 -3.33 -11.18
N LEU A 46 8.47 -2.45 -12.05
CA LEU A 46 7.69 -2.86 -13.22
C LEU A 46 8.56 -3.36 -14.39
N THR A 47 9.79 -2.86 -14.51
CA THR A 47 10.75 -3.27 -15.55
C THR A 47 11.58 -4.51 -15.17
N LEU A 48 11.63 -4.91 -13.90
CA LEU A 48 12.09 -6.25 -13.45
C LEU A 48 11.03 -7.35 -13.72
N GLY A 49 10.28 -7.23 -14.82
CA GLY A 49 9.06 -7.98 -15.08
C GLY A 49 9.16 -9.50 -14.91
N THR A 50 10.31 -10.14 -15.19
CA THR A 50 10.43 -11.61 -15.15
C THR A 50 11.85 -12.08 -14.82
N PRO A 51 12.17 -12.40 -13.55
CA PRO A 51 13.44 -13.02 -13.21
C PRO A 51 13.52 -14.52 -13.55
N ASN A 52 12.42 -15.19 -13.92
CA ASN A 52 12.42 -16.60 -14.37
C ASN A 52 11.35 -16.86 -15.46
N PRO A 53 11.71 -17.44 -16.62
CA PRO A 53 10.78 -17.71 -17.74
C PRO A 53 9.84 -18.92 -17.52
N GLU A 54 10.00 -19.67 -16.42
CA GLU A 54 9.21 -20.89 -16.15
C GLU A 54 7.86 -20.63 -15.45
N LEU A 55 7.62 -19.43 -14.90
CA LEU A 55 6.39 -19.06 -14.17
C LEU A 55 5.96 -17.62 -14.55
N PRO A 56 5.37 -17.43 -15.75
CA PRO A 56 5.06 -16.11 -16.31
C PRO A 56 3.96 -15.34 -15.57
N GLU A 57 3.24 -15.97 -14.63
CA GLU A 57 2.16 -15.37 -13.84
C GLU A 57 2.63 -14.48 -12.67
N ARG A 58 3.90 -14.55 -12.27
CA ARG A 58 4.47 -13.82 -11.11
C ARG A 58 5.02 -12.44 -11.49
N ASN A 59 4.27 -11.67 -12.25
CA ASN A 59 4.61 -10.29 -12.58
C ASN A 59 4.05 -9.34 -11.52
N VAL A 60 4.79 -8.28 -11.20
CA VAL A 60 4.32 -7.24 -10.25
C VAL A 60 3.06 -6.54 -10.79
N SER A 61 2.89 -6.45 -12.11
CA SER A 61 1.66 -5.96 -12.75
C SER A 61 0.42 -6.79 -12.39
N ASN A 62 0.55 -8.11 -12.29
CA ASN A 62 -0.53 -9.01 -11.87
C ASN A 62 -0.89 -8.80 -10.38
N GLY A 63 0.11 -8.49 -9.55
CA GLY A 63 -0.09 -8.08 -8.16
C GLY A 63 -0.86 -6.77 -8.01
N LEU A 64 -0.51 -5.73 -8.80
CA LEU A 64 -1.26 -4.48 -8.83
C LEU A 64 -2.69 -4.69 -9.37
N GLY A 65 -2.87 -5.54 -10.39
CA GLY A 65 -4.17 -5.90 -10.93
C GLY A 65 -5.07 -6.61 -9.92
N PHE A 66 -4.52 -7.51 -9.10
CA PHE A 66 -5.26 -8.18 -8.03
C PHE A 66 -5.72 -7.20 -6.93
N MET A 67 -4.89 -6.23 -6.56
CA MET A 67 -5.28 -5.17 -5.60
C MET A 67 -6.35 -4.24 -6.17
N TRP A 68 -6.25 -3.93 -7.47
CA TRP A 68 -7.17 -3.02 -8.15
C TRP A 68 -8.47 -3.70 -8.61
N ASN A 69 -8.57 -5.03 -8.59
CA ASN A 69 -9.80 -5.77 -8.83
C ASN A 69 -10.69 -5.77 -7.58
N LEU A 70 -11.35 -4.64 -7.32
CA LEU A 70 -12.27 -4.47 -6.21
C LEU A 70 -13.43 -5.46 -6.32
N LYS A 71 -13.48 -6.42 -5.38
CA LYS A 71 -14.57 -7.40 -5.28
C LYS A 71 -15.82 -6.72 -4.76
N VAL A 72 -16.61 -6.17 -5.68
CA VAL A 72 -17.98 -5.77 -5.37
C VAL A 72 -18.80 -7.04 -5.09
N PRO A 73 -19.61 -7.08 -4.02
CA PRO A 73 -20.52 -8.19 -3.80
C PRO A 73 -21.45 -8.32 -5.01
N SER A 74 -21.61 -9.54 -5.55
CA SER A 74 -22.38 -9.83 -6.77
C SER A 74 -23.79 -9.21 -6.70
N GLY A 75 -23.97 -8.07 -7.37
CA GLY A 75 -25.21 -7.28 -7.40
C GLY A 75 -25.08 -5.82 -6.94
N GLY A 76 -23.93 -5.38 -6.41
CA GLY A 76 -23.70 -4.01 -5.94
C GLY A 76 -22.81 -3.17 -6.86
N SER A 77 -23.25 -1.96 -7.21
CA SER A 77 -22.42 -0.94 -7.86
C SER A 77 -21.41 -0.34 -6.87
N PHE A 78 -20.42 0.44 -7.33
CA PHE A 78 -19.44 1.13 -6.46
C PHE A 78 -20.08 1.86 -5.27
N TRP A 79 -21.30 2.37 -5.44
CA TRP A 79 -22.15 2.94 -4.38
C TRP A 79 -22.30 2.03 -3.16
N SER A 80 -22.38 0.71 -3.32
CA SER A 80 -22.46 -0.28 -2.23
C SER A 80 -21.22 -0.32 -1.33
N LEU A 81 -20.05 0.13 -1.81
CA LEU A 81 -18.83 0.23 -1.00
C LEU A 81 -18.80 1.50 -0.13
N ILE A 82 -19.48 2.56 -0.55
CA ILE A 82 -19.57 3.83 0.18
C ILE A 82 -20.68 3.78 1.25
N ASN A 83 -21.59 2.82 1.17
CA ASN A 83 -22.65 2.63 2.14
C ASN A 83 -22.06 2.20 3.52
N PRO A 84 -22.26 2.96 4.61
CA PRO A 84 -21.70 2.63 5.92
C PRO A 84 -22.28 1.32 6.50
N PHE A 85 -23.47 0.91 6.05
CA PHE A 85 -24.12 -0.34 6.49
C PHE A 85 -23.39 -1.61 6.03
N THR A 86 -22.75 -1.61 4.85
CA THR A 86 -21.97 -2.76 4.37
C THR A 86 -20.66 -2.94 5.15
N ASN A 87 -20.06 -1.82 5.58
CA ASN A 87 -18.84 -1.79 6.40
C ASN A 87 -19.08 -2.35 7.82
N LEU A 88 -20.23 -2.05 8.41
CA LEU A 88 -20.63 -2.58 9.73
C LEU A 88 -20.85 -4.10 9.71
N LYS A 89 -21.33 -4.66 8.59
CA LYS A 89 -21.48 -6.11 8.43
C LYS A 89 -20.16 -6.84 8.18
N SER A 90 -19.14 -6.12 7.68
CA SER A 90 -17.76 -6.62 7.58
C SER A 90 -17.05 -6.62 8.93
N GLY A 91 -17.17 -5.54 9.70
CA GLY A 91 -16.55 -5.40 11.03
C GLY A 91 -17.19 -6.24 12.15
N SER A 92 -18.43 -6.70 11.97
CA SER A 92 -19.12 -7.58 12.93
C SER A 92 -18.96 -9.08 12.62
N ARG A 93 -18.31 -9.45 11.51
CA ARG A 93 -17.89 -10.84 11.30
C ARG A 93 -16.64 -11.10 12.10
N ARG A 94 -16.81 -11.75 13.26
CA ARG A 94 -15.70 -12.41 13.95
C ARG A 94 -14.92 -13.28 12.94
N PRO A 95 -13.59 -13.25 12.94
CA PRO A 95 -12.77 -14.03 12.02
C PRO A 95 -12.91 -15.51 12.37
N GLY A 96 -13.80 -16.21 11.67
CA GLY A 96 -14.07 -17.62 11.97
C GLY A 96 -15.25 -18.24 11.22
N ARG A 97 -15.95 -17.52 10.33
CA ARG A 97 -17.01 -18.13 9.52
C ARG A 97 -16.91 -17.67 8.06
N TYR A 98 -16.04 -18.34 7.32
CA TYR A 98 -16.11 -18.41 5.86
C TYR A 98 -17.42 -19.14 5.53
N SER A 99 -18.51 -18.38 5.35
CA SER A 99 -19.77 -18.97 4.90
C SER A 99 -19.64 -19.17 3.40
N SER A 100 -19.39 -20.42 3.02
CA SER A 100 -19.44 -20.90 1.64
C SER A 100 -20.73 -20.45 0.96
N PRO A 101 -20.68 -19.97 -0.29
CA PRO A 101 -21.84 -19.93 -1.16
C PRO A 101 -21.99 -21.30 -1.81
N CYS A 102 -22.55 -22.29 -1.10
CA CYS A 102 -23.00 -23.53 -1.72
C CYS A 102 -24.29 -24.01 -1.05
N LEU A 103 -25.28 -24.33 -1.89
CA LEU A 103 -26.50 -25.10 -1.62
C LEU A 103 -27.59 -24.43 -0.76
N SER A 104 -28.47 -23.69 -1.43
CA SER A 104 -29.91 -24.00 -1.37
C SER A 104 -30.60 -23.43 -2.61
N VAL A 105 -30.44 -24.14 -3.73
CA VAL A 105 -31.53 -24.30 -4.70
C VAL A 105 -32.17 -25.66 -4.34
N SER A 106 -33.51 -25.71 -4.38
CA SER A 106 -34.39 -26.89 -4.29
C SER A 106 -34.98 -27.19 -2.91
N GLY A 107 -36.27 -26.89 -2.76
CA GLY A 107 -37.15 -27.59 -1.80
C GLY A 107 -38.06 -26.73 -0.92
N LEU A 108 -38.89 -25.86 -1.49
CA LEU A 108 -40.37 -25.84 -1.34
C LEU A 108 -40.97 -24.68 -2.13
#